data_AF-A0A8S1MBQ1-F1
#
_entry.id   AF-A0A8S1MBQ1-F1
#
_cell.length_a   1.000
_cell.length_b   1.000
_cell.length_c   1.000
_cell.angle_alpha   90.00
_cell.angle_beta   90.00
_cell.angle_gamma   90.00
#
_symmetry.space_group_name_H-M   'P 1'
#
loop_
_entity.id
_entity.type
_entity.pdbx_description
1 polymer ?
#
loop_
_entity_poly.entity_id
_entity_poly.type
_entity_poly.pdbx_seq_one_letter_code
_entity_poly.pdbx_strand_id
1 'polypeptide(L)'
;MNLLLDYLMPEYEKNCLTEYVVNPENKLVFVQHKAELYQQYRAANEKSALDNFALSIKIETRDIDAILEAISCKEKYEQIKQSYLTKLCNLSNEKKDIENGKTTLKSLFNSNKEEIIQKTQQQIDNVQKEIEQLTNLCDIITVIIGYYILPRYKQEKEKNYYSLLKQMAQQQVQKAQAERNYWLDLDKNQMFLEVLN
;
A
#
# COMPACT_ATOMS: atom_id res chain seq x y z
N MET A 1 55.78 23.61 17.93
CA MET A 1 55.99 22.49 16.99
C MET A 1 55.45 21.24 17.68
N ASN A 2 54.25 20.80 17.33
CA ASN A 2 53.54 19.72 18.03
C ASN A 2 54.12 18.36 17.62
N LEU A 3 55.13 17.89 18.36
CA LEU A 3 55.81 16.58 18.19
C LEU A 3 54.86 15.38 18.12
N LEU A 4 53.63 15.52 18.63
CA LEU A 4 52.64 14.45 18.64
C LEU A 4 51.96 14.22 17.28
N LEU A 5 51.82 15.27 16.44
CA LEU A 5 51.23 15.14 15.10
C LEU A 5 52.21 14.47 14.11
N ASP A 6 53.51 14.73 14.26
CA ASP A 6 54.54 14.24 13.35
C ASP A 6 54.79 12.72 13.47
N TYR A 7 54.46 12.11 14.60
CA TYR A 7 54.66 10.68 14.83
C TYR A 7 53.41 9.83 14.51
N LEU A 8 52.22 10.43 14.58
CA LEU A 8 50.93 9.74 14.42
C LEU A 8 50.37 9.80 13.00
N MET A 9 50.88 10.68 12.16
CA MET A 9 50.34 10.93 10.83
C MET A 9 51.27 10.30 9.78
N PRO A 10 50.82 9.26 9.06
CA PRO A 10 51.52 8.70 7.91
C PRO A 10 52.00 9.79 6.95
N GLU A 11 53.20 9.62 6.36
CA GLU A 11 53.80 10.60 5.45
C GLU A 11 52.86 11.00 4.30
N TYR A 12 52.02 10.07 3.84
CA TYR A 12 50.96 10.34 2.86
C TYR A 12 50.00 11.44 3.32
N GLU A 13 49.46 11.34 4.53
CA GLU A 13 48.50 12.30 5.08
C GLU A 13 49.17 13.65 5.36
N LYS A 14 50.42 13.63 5.80
CA LYS A 14 51.24 14.82 6.01
C LYS A 14 51.51 15.55 4.70
N ASN A 15 51.81 14.81 3.63
CA ASN A 15 52.02 15.38 2.30
C ASN A 15 50.72 15.94 1.73
N CYS A 16 49.59 15.23 1.84
CA CYS A 16 48.28 15.74 1.43
C CYS A 16 47.88 17.02 2.18
N LEU A 17 48.12 17.10 3.48
CA LEU A 17 47.84 18.29 4.28
C LEU A 17 48.79 19.45 3.97
N THR A 18 50.06 19.16 3.70
CA THR A 18 51.05 20.18 3.34
C THR A 18 50.71 20.77 1.96
N GLU A 19 50.36 19.93 0.99
CA GLU A 19 49.89 20.36 -0.33
C GLU A 19 48.62 21.23 -0.23
N TYR A 20 47.71 20.88 0.68
CA TYR A 20 46.49 21.64 0.97
C TYR A 20 46.74 23.00 1.65
N VAL A 21 47.69 23.08 2.59
CA VAL A 21 48.00 24.31 3.34
C VAL A 21 48.84 25.28 2.51
N VAL A 22 49.70 24.76 1.64
CA VAL A 22 50.67 25.56 0.86
C VAL A 22 50.09 26.07 -0.46
N ASN A 23 49.14 25.35 -1.09
CA ASN A 23 48.49 25.80 -2.32
C ASN A 23 47.03 26.22 -2.10
N PRO A 24 46.73 27.52 -1.90
CA PRO A 24 45.35 28.02 -1.79
C PRO A 24 44.54 27.89 -3.10
N GLU A 25 45.19 27.55 -4.22
CA GLU A 25 44.57 27.27 -5.51
C GLU A 25 44.08 25.81 -5.63
N ASN A 26 44.73 24.85 -4.95
CA ASN A 26 44.32 23.44 -4.88
C ASN A 26 43.43 23.16 -3.66
N LYS A 27 42.48 24.06 -3.38
CA LYS A 27 41.46 23.73 -2.39
C LYS A 27 40.64 22.56 -2.94
N LEU A 28 40.40 21.55 -2.08
CA LEU A 28 39.55 20.38 -2.38
C LEU A 28 38.38 20.80 -3.26
N VAL A 29 38.08 20.01 -4.29
CA VAL A 29 36.97 20.23 -5.24
C VAL A 29 35.77 20.90 -4.55
N PHE A 30 35.37 20.39 -3.39
CA PHE A 30 34.29 20.87 -2.53
C PHE A 30 34.35 22.29 -1.94
N VAL A 31 35.43 23.07 -2.13
CA VAL A 31 35.69 24.31 -1.38
C VAL A 31 35.62 25.58 -2.27
N GLN A 32 35.69 25.46 -3.60
CA GLN A 32 35.60 26.60 -4.53
C GLN A 32 34.33 26.57 -5.40
N HIS A 33 33.15 26.40 -4.80
CA HIS A 33 31.91 26.40 -5.59
C HIS A 33 30.98 27.55 -5.22
N LYS A 34 30.23 28.01 -6.21
CA LYS A 34 29.01 28.78 -5.95
C LYS A 34 28.12 27.92 -5.08
N ALA A 35 27.99 28.28 -3.80
CA ALA A 35 27.22 27.53 -2.80
C ALA A 35 25.82 27.14 -3.31
N GLU A 36 25.24 27.96 -4.18
CA GLU A 36 23.95 27.75 -4.84
C GLU A 36 23.89 26.49 -5.73
N LEU A 37 24.90 26.20 -6.55
CA LEU A 37 24.87 25.05 -7.47
C LEU A 37 25.04 23.73 -6.72
N TYR A 38 25.92 23.70 -5.72
CA TYR A 38 26.07 22.56 -4.83
C TYR A 38 24.80 22.34 -4.00
N GLN A 39 24.17 23.40 -3.49
CA GLN A 39 22.88 23.30 -2.79
C GLN A 39 21.77 22.80 -3.71
N GLN A 40 21.73 23.20 -4.99
CA GLN A 40 20.76 22.69 -5.97
C GLN A 40 20.98 21.20 -6.27
N TYR A 41 22.23 20.77 -6.48
CA TYR A 41 22.59 19.36 -6.66
C TYR A 41 22.21 18.52 -5.44
N ARG A 42 22.50 19.01 -4.24
CA ARG A 42 22.14 18.35 -2.98
C ARG A 42 20.62 18.29 -2.79
N ALA A 43 19.90 19.39 -3.00
CA ALA A 43 18.45 19.44 -2.85
C ALA A 43 17.70 18.56 -3.87
N ALA A 44 18.21 18.46 -5.11
CA ALA A 44 17.69 17.55 -6.13
C ALA A 44 17.92 16.06 -5.77
N ASN A 45 18.90 15.77 -4.91
CA ASN A 45 19.15 14.43 -4.37
C ASN A 45 18.43 14.15 -3.04
N GLU A 46 18.11 15.18 -2.24
CA GLU A 46 17.40 15.04 -0.96
C GLU A 46 15.87 14.91 -1.13
N LYS A 47 15.27 15.53 -2.16
CA LYS A 47 13.85 15.30 -2.50
C LYS A 47 13.71 14.05 -3.35
N SER A 48 13.65 12.89 -2.71
CA SER A 48 13.43 11.62 -3.39
C SER A 48 11.99 11.55 -3.92
N ALA A 49 11.79 11.76 -5.24
CA ALA A 49 10.57 11.33 -5.95
C ALA A 49 10.18 9.90 -5.58
N LEU A 50 11.19 9.06 -5.31
CA LEU A 50 11.03 7.66 -4.98
C LEU A 50 10.31 7.48 -3.65
N ASP A 51 10.40 8.42 -2.71
CA ASP A 51 9.68 8.35 -1.43
C ASP A 51 8.19 8.62 -1.64
N ASN A 52 7.86 9.62 -2.45
CA ASN A 52 6.46 9.88 -2.85
C ASN A 52 5.89 8.73 -3.69
N PHE A 53 6.72 8.13 -4.54
CA PHE A 53 6.38 6.94 -5.32
C PHE A 53 6.11 5.73 -4.42
N ALA A 54 7.00 5.45 -3.48
CA ALA A 54 6.85 4.38 -2.51
C ALA A 54 5.62 4.57 -1.62
N LEU A 55 5.35 5.81 -1.18
CA LEU A 55 4.15 6.15 -0.43
C LEU A 55 2.88 5.90 -1.26
N SER A 56 2.89 6.30 -2.53
CA SER A 56 1.75 6.10 -3.44
C SER A 56 1.46 4.61 -3.64
N ILE A 57 2.48 3.79 -3.87
CA ILE A 57 2.33 2.32 -3.94
C ILE A 57 1.75 1.77 -2.64
N LYS A 58 2.25 2.23 -1.49
CA LYS A 58 1.77 1.77 -0.18
C LYS A 58 0.28 2.10 0.06
N ILE A 59 -0.17 3.27 -0.41
CA ILE A 59 -1.59 3.64 -0.37
C ILE A 59 -2.40 2.67 -1.24
N GLU A 60 -1.96 2.43 -2.48
CA GLU A 60 -2.65 1.50 -3.37
C GLU A 60 -2.73 0.08 -2.82
N THR A 61 -1.66 -0.41 -2.18
CA THR A 61 -1.68 -1.72 -1.50
C THR A 61 -2.77 -1.77 -0.44
N ARG A 62 -2.91 -0.72 0.37
CA ARG A 62 -3.96 -0.64 1.41
C ARG A 62 -5.37 -0.60 0.81
N ASP A 63 -5.56 0.10 -0.31
CA ASP A 63 -6.85 0.13 -0.99
C ASP A 63 -7.22 -1.26 -1.53
N ILE A 64 -6.25 -2.00 -2.09
CA ILE A 64 -6.45 -3.38 -2.53
C ILE A 64 -6.80 -4.27 -1.33
N ASP A 65 -6.06 -4.17 -0.23
CA ASP A 65 -6.30 -4.96 0.99
C ASP A 65 -7.71 -4.72 1.54
N ALA A 66 -8.18 -3.47 1.54
CA ALA A 66 -9.54 -3.12 1.98
C ALA A 66 -10.61 -3.74 1.08
N ILE A 67 -10.39 -3.78 -0.24
CA ILE A 67 -11.31 -4.45 -1.18
C ILE A 67 -11.31 -5.96 -0.94
N LEU A 68 -10.15 -6.57 -0.73
CA LEU A 68 -10.04 -8.00 -0.44
C LEU A 68 -10.73 -8.36 0.89
N GLU A 69 -10.58 -7.53 1.92
CA GLU A 69 -11.28 -7.69 3.19
C GLU A 69 -12.80 -7.63 3.00
N ALA A 70 -13.31 -6.68 2.21
CA ALA A 70 -14.73 -6.58 1.90
C ALA A 70 -15.26 -7.81 1.16
N ILE A 71 -14.49 -8.35 0.21
CA ILE A 71 -14.82 -9.61 -0.49
C ILE A 71 -14.86 -10.78 0.51
N SER A 72 -13.85 -10.90 1.39
CA SER A 72 -13.82 -11.95 2.41
C SER A 72 -14.99 -11.86 3.37
N CYS A 73 -15.39 -10.64 3.77
CA CYS A 73 -16.59 -10.42 4.58
C CYS A 73 -17.86 -10.90 3.86
N LYS A 74 -18.01 -10.60 2.56
CA LYS A 74 -19.12 -11.13 1.76
C LYS A 74 -19.13 -12.66 1.76
N GLU A 75 -17.99 -13.30 1.50
CA GLU A 75 -17.87 -14.75 1.49
C GLU A 75 -18.27 -15.39 2.81
N LYS A 76 -17.90 -14.78 3.94
CA LYS A 76 -18.34 -15.23 5.28
C LYS A 76 -19.85 -15.19 5.42
N TYR A 77 -20.51 -14.11 4.99
CA TYR A 77 -21.98 -14.02 5.03
C TYR A 77 -22.64 -15.02 4.08
N GLU A 78 -22.05 -15.29 2.93
CA GLU A 78 -22.52 -16.31 2.00
C GLU A 78 -22.44 -17.71 2.63
N GLN A 79 -21.35 -18.04 3.33
CA GLN A 79 -21.21 -19.30 4.07
C GLN A 79 -22.24 -19.42 5.20
N ILE A 80 -22.48 -18.35 5.95
CA ILE A 80 -23.54 -18.32 6.97
C ILE A 80 -24.89 -18.58 6.29
N LYS A 81 -25.20 -17.93 5.16
CA LYS A 81 -26.42 -18.16 4.40
C LYS A 81 -26.60 -19.63 4.01
N GLN A 82 -25.53 -20.30 3.54
CA GLN A 82 -25.58 -21.73 3.21
C GLN A 82 -25.91 -22.61 4.43
N SER A 83 -25.39 -22.25 5.62
CA SER A 83 -25.73 -22.97 6.86
C SER A 83 -27.23 -22.81 7.22
N TYR A 84 -27.80 -21.62 7.02
CA TYR A 84 -29.22 -21.36 7.24
C TYR A 84 -30.10 -22.07 6.19
N LEU A 85 -29.67 -22.14 4.92
CA LEU A 85 -30.36 -22.91 3.87
C LEU A 85 -30.41 -24.41 4.21
N THR A 86 -29.29 -24.95 4.71
CA THR A 86 -29.26 -26.34 5.21
C THR A 86 -30.22 -26.54 6.38
N LYS A 87 -30.23 -25.60 7.33
CA LYS A 87 -31.16 -25.61 8.47
C LYS A 87 -32.63 -25.54 8.04
N LEU A 88 -32.95 -24.71 7.05
CA LEU A 88 -34.29 -24.59 6.47
C LEU A 88 -34.74 -25.91 5.85
N CYS A 89 -33.86 -26.56 5.08
CA CYS A 89 -34.13 -27.87 4.49
C CYS A 89 -34.44 -28.91 5.57
N ASN A 90 -33.63 -28.98 6.62
CA ASN A 90 -33.83 -29.91 7.73
C ASN A 90 -35.15 -29.67 8.46
N LEU A 91 -35.48 -28.42 8.80
CA LEU A 91 -36.74 -28.07 9.46
C LEU A 91 -37.96 -28.37 8.56
N SER A 92 -37.84 -28.12 7.25
CA SER A 92 -38.91 -28.42 6.29
C SER A 92 -39.16 -29.91 6.16
N ASN A 93 -38.10 -30.73 6.18
CA ASN A 93 -38.21 -32.19 6.19
C ASN A 93 -38.79 -32.69 7.52
N GLU A 94 -38.34 -32.15 8.65
CA GLU A 94 -38.89 -32.48 9.97
C GLU A 94 -40.39 -32.18 10.06
N LYS A 95 -40.82 -31.01 9.56
CA LYS A 95 -42.23 -30.64 9.51
C LYS A 95 -43.05 -31.65 8.69
N LYS A 96 -42.57 -32.01 7.49
CA LYS A 96 -43.22 -33.02 6.63
C LYS A 96 -43.31 -34.38 7.32
N ASP A 97 -42.25 -34.81 8.00
CA ASP A 97 -42.23 -36.07 8.72
C ASP A 97 -43.25 -36.08 9.86
N ILE A 98 -43.35 -34.99 10.63
CA ILE A 98 -44.37 -34.84 11.68
C ILE A 98 -45.78 -34.84 11.08
N GLU A 99 -46.03 -34.07 10.01
CA GLU A 99 -47.33 -34.01 9.33
C GLU A 99 -47.77 -35.42 8.88
N ASN A 100 -46.86 -36.17 8.26
CA ASN A 100 -47.04 -37.56 7.83
C ASN A 100 -47.13 -38.58 8.98
N GLY A 101 -47.01 -38.14 10.23
CA GLY A 101 -47.13 -38.99 11.41
C GLY A 101 -45.92 -39.88 11.68
N LYS A 102 -44.76 -39.59 11.06
CA LYS A 102 -43.51 -40.26 11.43
C LYS A 102 -43.05 -39.77 12.79
N THR A 103 -42.65 -40.71 13.63
CA THR A 103 -42.10 -40.42 14.95
C THR A 103 -40.75 -39.73 14.81
N THR A 104 -40.64 -38.49 15.28
CA THR A 104 -39.37 -37.75 15.33
C THR A 104 -38.87 -37.69 16.77
N LEU A 105 -37.57 -37.43 16.96
CA LEU A 105 -36.99 -37.29 18.31
C LEU A 105 -37.75 -36.27 19.18
N LYS A 106 -38.32 -35.22 18.57
CA LYS A 106 -39.16 -34.24 19.28
C LYS A 106 -40.59 -34.72 19.55
N SER A 107 -41.16 -35.56 18.68
CA SER A 107 -42.51 -36.11 18.90
C SER A 107 -42.56 -37.17 20.00
N LEU A 108 -41.42 -37.74 20.40
CA LEU A 108 -41.33 -38.68 21.52
C LEU A 108 -41.48 -37.99 22.90
N PHE A 109 -41.18 -36.70 23.00
CA PHE A 109 -41.20 -35.97 24.28
C PHE A 109 -42.38 -35.00 24.42
N ASN A 110 -43.11 -34.69 23.34
CA ASN A 110 -44.22 -33.74 23.35
C ASN A 110 -45.54 -34.43 22.95
N SER A 111 -46.58 -34.24 23.77
CA SER A 111 -47.87 -34.91 23.60
C SER A 111 -48.77 -34.27 22.54
N ASN A 112 -48.53 -33.01 22.15
CA ASN A 112 -49.40 -32.27 21.24
C ASN A 112 -48.76 -32.06 19.86
N LYS A 113 -49.19 -32.84 18.87
CA LYS A 113 -48.70 -32.81 17.48
C LYS A 113 -48.86 -31.43 16.82
N GLU A 114 -50.02 -30.79 17.00
CA GLU A 114 -50.32 -29.48 16.40
C GLU A 114 -49.39 -28.38 16.91
N GLU A 115 -49.10 -28.40 18.21
CA GLU A 115 -48.18 -27.44 18.82
C GLU A 115 -46.76 -27.59 18.28
N ILE A 116 -46.30 -28.82 18.03
CA ILE A 116 -44.98 -29.08 17.43
C ILE A 116 -44.94 -28.56 15.99
N ILE A 117 -45.99 -28.82 15.19
CA ILE A 117 -46.08 -28.33 13.81
C ILE A 117 -46.02 -26.80 13.78
N GLN A 118 -46.79 -26.14 14.66
CA GLN A 118 -46.83 -24.69 14.73
C GLN A 118 -45.48 -24.10 15.16
N LYS A 119 -44.81 -24.69 16.15
CA LYS A 119 -43.46 -24.29 16.57
C LYS A 119 -42.43 -24.47 15.45
N THR A 120 -42.46 -25.60 14.75
CA THR A 120 -41.55 -25.85 13.62
C THR A 120 -41.82 -24.88 12.46
N GLN A 121 -43.09 -24.53 12.20
CA GLN A 121 -43.44 -23.51 11.21
C GLN A 121 -42.88 -22.13 11.59
N GLN A 122 -43.03 -21.69 12.84
CA GLN A 122 -42.44 -20.44 13.30
C GLN A 122 -40.90 -20.43 13.15
N GLN A 123 -40.25 -21.57 13.40
CA GLN A 123 -38.79 -21.68 13.18
C GLN A 123 -38.43 -21.57 11.70
N ILE A 124 -39.23 -22.16 10.80
CA ILE A 124 -39.07 -22.03 9.35
C ILE A 124 -39.18 -20.57 8.94
N ASP A 125 -40.25 -19.87 9.37
CA ASP A 125 -40.51 -18.48 9.00
C ASP A 125 -39.36 -17.56 9.46
N ASN A 126 -38.87 -17.77 10.69
CA ASN A 126 -37.74 -17.03 11.22
C ASN A 126 -36.46 -17.29 10.41
N VAL A 127 -36.17 -18.54 10.07
CA VAL A 127 -34.98 -18.90 9.27
C VAL A 127 -35.07 -18.31 7.85
N GLN A 128 -36.26 -18.30 7.24
CA GLN A 128 -36.47 -17.67 5.93
C GLN A 128 -36.19 -16.17 5.97
N LYS A 129 -36.65 -15.48 7.02
CA LYS A 129 -36.37 -14.06 7.21
C LYS A 129 -34.87 -13.77 7.36
N GLU A 130 -34.14 -14.60 8.11
CA GLU A 130 -32.68 -14.48 8.24
C GLU A 130 -31.96 -14.68 6.89
N ILE A 131 -32.41 -15.65 6.08
CA ILE A 131 -31.85 -15.89 4.75
C ILE A 131 -32.09 -14.69 3.82
N GLU A 132 -33.28 -14.10 3.86
CA GLU A 132 -33.61 -12.91 3.08
C GLU A 132 -32.71 -11.72 3.48
N GLN A 133 -32.54 -11.49 4.78
CA GLN A 133 -31.66 -10.44 5.29
C GLN A 133 -30.20 -10.64 4.88
N LEU A 134 -29.68 -11.87 4.97
CA LEU A 134 -28.33 -12.21 4.51
C LEU A 134 -28.18 -12.02 3.01
N THR A 135 -29.21 -12.36 2.22
CA THR A 135 -29.21 -12.15 0.77
C THR A 135 -29.11 -10.67 0.44
N ASN A 136 -29.96 -9.85 1.05
CA ASN A 136 -29.94 -8.40 0.88
C ASN A 136 -28.57 -7.81 1.25
N LEU A 137 -27.96 -8.28 2.34
CA LEU A 137 -26.63 -7.83 2.75
C LEU A 137 -25.56 -8.19 1.70
N CYS A 138 -25.53 -9.43 1.22
CA CYS A 138 -24.59 -9.85 0.17
C CYS A 138 -24.78 -9.06 -1.13
N ASP A 139 -26.01 -8.75 -1.49
CA ASP A 139 -26.34 -7.95 -2.67
C ASP A 139 -25.86 -6.51 -2.52
N ILE A 140 -26.09 -5.88 -1.36
CA ILE A 140 -25.59 -4.53 -1.05
C ILE A 140 -24.06 -4.49 -1.17
N ILE A 141 -23.36 -5.46 -0.56
CA ILE A 141 -21.89 -5.53 -0.64
C ILE A 141 -21.44 -5.68 -2.11
N THR A 142 -22.11 -6.54 -2.86
CA THR A 142 -21.82 -6.75 -4.29
C THR A 142 -22.03 -5.48 -5.10
N VAL A 143 -23.11 -4.75 -4.85
CA VAL A 143 -23.40 -3.51 -5.56
C VAL A 143 -22.36 -2.43 -5.24
N ILE A 144 -22.02 -2.25 -3.96
CA ILE A 144 -21.02 -1.27 -3.53
C ILE A 144 -19.67 -1.58 -4.16
N ILE A 145 -19.18 -2.83 -4.05
CA ILE A 145 -17.88 -3.21 -4.61
C ILE A 145 -17.90 -3.09 -6.13
N GLY A 146 -18.91 -3.68 -6.78
CA GLY A 146 -18.99 -3.83 -8.23
C GLY A 146 -19.24 -2.52 -8.98
N TYR A 147 -20.16 -1.69 -8.50
CA TYR A 147 -20.63 -0.50 -9.23
C TYR A 147 -20.04 0.82 -8.71
N TYR A 148 -19.55 0.87 -7.47
CA TYR A 148 -19.00 2.11 -6.92
C TYR A 148 -17.48 2.02 -6.75
N ILE A 149 -16.99 1.00 -6.04
CA ILE A 149 -15.57 0.92 -5.68
C ILE A 149 -14.68 0.57 -6.87
N LEU A 150 -14.99 -0.51 -7.60
CA LEU A 150 -14.15 -0.95 -8.72
C LEU A 150 -14.06 0.09 -9.86
N PRO A 151 -15.14 0.75 -10.30
CA PRO A 151 -15.05 1.77 -11.33
C PRO A 151 -14.23 2.98 -10.88
N ARG A 152 -14.44 3.43 -9.64
CA ARG A 152 -13.67 4.52 -9.04
C ARG A 152 -12.18 4.18 -8.99
N TYR A 153 -11.84 2.99 -8.49
CA TYR A 153 -10.46 2.52 -8.40
C TYR A 153 -9.78 2.47 -9.78
N LYS A 154 -10.48 2.01 -10.82
CA LYS A 154 -9.94 2.02 -12.19
C LYS A 154 -9.63 3.43 -12.69
N GLN A 155 -10.57 4.37 -12.51
CA GLN A 155 -10.39 5.76 -12.94
C GLN A 155 -9.27 6.46 -12.16
N GLU A 156 -9.23 6.27 -10.84
CA GLU A 156 -8.19 6.84 -9.98
C GLU A 156 -6.82 6.24 -10.29
N LYS A 157 -6.71 4.93 -10.54
CA LYS A 157 -5.45 4.29 -10.95
C LYS A 157 -4.90 4.91 -12.22
N GLU A 158 -5.67 4.97 -13.30
CA GLU A 158 -5.18 5.49 -14.58
C GLU A 158 -4.63 6.92 -14.41
N LYS A 159 -5.38 7.78 -13.72
CA LYS A 159 -4.96 9.16 -13.44
C LYS A 159 -3.72 9.24 -12.55
N ASN A 160 -3.68 8.45 -11.48
CA ASN A 160 -2.60 8.49 -10.49
C ASN A 160 -1.30 7.96 -11.09
N TYR A 161 -1.32 6.82 -11.78
CA TYR A 161 -0.12 6.28 -12.44
C TYR A 161 0.45 7.25 -13.46
N TYR A 162 -0.40 7.83 -14.31
CA TYR A 162 0.04 8.80 -15.30
C TYR A 162 0.70 10.03 -14.63
N SER A 163 0.05 10.58 -13.60
CA SER A 163 0.61 11.71 -12.84
C SER A 163 1.93 11.35 -12.17
N LEU A 164 2.00 10.18 -11.55
CA LEU A 164 3.17 9.69 -10.82
C LEU A 164 4.37 9.49 -11.75
N LEU A 165 4.17 8.84 -12.90
CA LEU A 165 5.20 8.63 -13.92
C LEU A 165 5.68 9.96 -14.50
N LYS A 166 4.76 10.89 -14.77
CA LYS A 166 5.11 12.23 -15.25
C LYS A 166 5.97 12.99 -14.25
N GLN A 167 5.59 12.96 -12.96
CA GLN A 167 6.37 13.58 -11.88
C GLN A 167 7.75 12.94 -11.74
N MET A 168 7.83 11.61 -11.80
CA MET A 168 9.10 10.88 -11.73
C MET A 168 10.02 11.23 -12.89
N ALA A 169 9.50 11.26 -14.13
CA ALA A 169 10.27 11.64 -15.30
C ALA A 169 10.78 13.10 -15.19
N GLN A 170 9.93 14.03 -14.76
CA GLN A 170 10.32 15.42 -14.54
C GLN A 170 11.43 15.55 -13.49
N GLN A 171 11.32 14.82 -12.37
CA GLN A 171 12.34 14.85 -11.33
C GLN A 171 13.65 14.21 -11.79
N GLN A 172 13.62 13.14 -12.59
CA GLN A 172 14.84 12.56 -13.16
C GLN A 172 15.54 13.54 -14.11
N VAL A 173 14.78 14.24 -14.96
CA VAL A 173 15.34 15.27 -15.84
C VAL A 173 15.97 16.39 -15.02
N GLN A 174 15.28 16.88 -13.99
CA GLN A 174 15.80 17.93 -13.09
C GLN A 174 17.08 17.49 -12.37
N LYS A 175 17.11 16.25 -11.87
CA LYS A 175 18.30 15.67 -11.22
C LYS A 175 19.46 15.54 -12.19
N ALA A 176 19.24 14.96 -13.38
CA ALA A 176 20.28 14.84 -14.40
C ALA A 176 20.80 16.21 -14.86
N GLN A 177 19.93 17.22 -14.93
CA GLN A 177 20.34 18.57 -15.30
C GLN A 177 21.10 19.27 -14.18
N ALA A 178 20.70 19.11 -12.92
CA ALA A 178 21.43 19.64 -11.77
C ALA A 178 22.83 18.98 -11.66
N GLU A 179 22.90 17.67 -11.86
CA GLU A 179 24.15 16.92 -11.90
C GLU A 179 25.06 17.37 -13.05
N ARG A 180 24.53 17.46 -14.27
CA ARG A 180 25.29 17.97 -15.43
C ARG A 180 25.81 19.38 -15.18
N ASN A 181 24.97 20.28 -14.67
CA ASN A 181 25.37 21.67 -14.43
C ASN A 181 26.47 21.76 -13.36
N TYR A 182 26.38 20.93 -12.33
CA TYR A 182 27.42 20.83 -11.30
C TYR A 182 28.74 20.32 -11.89
N TRP A 183 28.72 19.22 -12.64
CA TRP A 183 29.94 18.68 -13.28
C TRP A 183 30.54 19.60 -14.35
N LEU A 184 29.72 20.34 -15.10
CA LEU A 184 30.21 21.35 -16.05
C LEU A 184 30.87 22.54 -15.36
N ASP A 185 30.42 22.93 -14.17
CA ASP A 185 31.06 23.98 -13.36
C ASP A 185 32.42 23.49 -12.82
N LEU A 186 32.49 22.20 -12.44
CA LEU A 186 33.73 21.53 -12.05
C LEU A 186 34.78 21.50 -13.16
N ASP A 187 34.37 21.07 -14.35
CA ASP A 187 35.25 20.93 -15.52
C ASP A 187 35.80 22.28 -15.99
N LYS A 188 34.97 23.34 -15.95
CA LYS A 188 35.41 24.70 -16.25
C LYS A 188 36.45 25.23 -15.27
N ASN A 189 36.33 24.92 -13.98
CA ASN A 189 37.33 25.30 -12.99
C ASN A 189 38.65 24.53 -13.18
N GLN A 190 38.61 23.28 -13.67
CA GLN A 190 39.82 22.51 -14.01
C GLN A 190 40.54 23.05 -15.26
N MET A 191 39.81 23.43 -16.32
CA MET A 191 40.44 23.97 -17.54
C MET A 191 41.20 25.29 -17.34
N PHE A 192 40.85 26.10 -16.33
CA PHE A 192 41.62 27.32 -16.01
C PHE A 192 42.96 27.03 -15.32
N LEU A 193 43.14 25.85 -14.73
CA LEU A 193 44.40 25.43 -14.09
C LEU A 193 45.41 24.85 -15.09
N GLU A 194 44.95 24.33 -16.23
CA GLU A 194 45.85 23.79 -17.28
C GLU A 194 46.42 24.87 -18.23
N VAL A 195 45.82 26.06 -18.30
CA VAL A 195 46.27 27.16 -19.18
C VAL A 195 47.31 28.07 -18.50
N LEU A 196 47.58 27.87 -17.21
CA LEU A 196 48.53 28.67 -16.41
C LEU A 196 49.83 27.93 -16.04
N ASN A 197 50.06 26.73 -16.58
CA ASN A 197 51.34 26.01 -16.49
C ASN A 197 52.13 26.08 -17.81
#